data_AF-A0A222WJC6-F1
#
_entry.id   AF-A0A222WJC6-F1
#
_cell.length_a   1.000
_cell.length_b   1.000
_cell.length_c   1.000
_cell.angle_alpha   90.00
_cell.angle_beta   90.00
_cell.angle_gamma   90.00
#
_symmetry.space_group_name_H-M   'P 1'
#
loop_
_entity.id
_entity.type
_entity.pdbx_description
1 polymer ?
#
loop_
_entity_poly.entity_id
_entity_poly.type
_entity_poly.pdbx_seq_one_letter_code
_entity_poly.pdbx_strand_id
1 'polypeptide(L)'
;MKKSPMAIISSLHNDSKQIISNYLKLYSESSYKQYLSSIADIFSSTQKENVRDLTFNDYLPIYQKYINDEQKTAQDSYKESFFKYLYANDLIVPDGFNGIWLKDDLIRHFLKKMSDSEGSSKNEKLSHNNSLSLSEVLTIDKLLDQEFTKFDTLRMAFVWYLLFETDCSVREILMLTSEHYRDGEIVTYKNKRYIVPDRCKNVFEYLSEKQYNGFKNLNSIVSKLGTLAGISDLKPMRIKNARKVNMIKCGGCNRNITNISTNWSSVNNRIVCVQCADSLKKTIII
;
A
#
# COMPACT_ATOMS: atom_id res chain seq x y z
N MET A 1 -28.76 -4.31 -28.63
CA MET A 1 -28.69 -5.14 -27.39
C MET A 1 -27.84 -4.40 -26.37
N LYS A 2 -28.34 -4.12 -25.16
CA LYS A 2 -27.48 -3.59 -24.08
C LYS A 2 -26.48 -4.68 -23.70
N LYS A 3 -25.18 -4.43 -23.86
CA LYS A 3 -24.13 -5.35 -23.38
C LYS A 3 -24.30 -5.53 -21.87
N SER A 4 -24.13 -6.75 -21.37
CA SER A 4 -24.20 -6.99 -19.92
C SER A 4 -23.07 -6.21 -19.21
N PRO A 5 -23.25 -5.78 -17.96
CA PRO A 5 -22.21 -5.07 -17.21
C PRO A 5 -20.88 -5.84 -17.19
N MET A 6 -20.93 -7.16 -17.01
CA MET A 6 -19.72 -7.99 -17.04
C MET A 6 -19.04 -8.03 -18.42
N ALA A 7 -19.79 -7.99 -19.52
CA ALA A 7 -19.19 -7.95 -20.85
C ALA A 7 -18.44 -6.63 -21.09
N ILE A 8 -18.99 -5.50 -20.64
CA ILE A 8 -18.35 -4.18 -20.74
C ILE A 8 -17.07 -4.14 -19.90
N ILE A 9 -17.13 -4.63 -18.65
CA ILE A 9 -15.96 -4.65 -17.76
C ILE A 9 -14.88 -5.60 -18.29
N SER A 10 -15.28 -6.73 -18.88
CA SER A 10 -14.33 -7.72 -19.43
C SER A 10 -13.59 -7.21 -20.66
N SER A 11 -14.19 -6.30 -21.43
CA SER A 11 -13.53 -5.67 -22.59
C SER A 11 -12.55 -4.56 -22.21
N LEU A 12 -12.50 -4.11 -20.96
CA LEU A 12 -11.53 -3.11 -20.52
C LEU A 12 -10.11 -3.68 -20.44
N HIS A 13 -9.13 -2.77 -20.44
CA HIS A 13 -7.72 -3.11 -20.22
C HIS A 13 -7.49 -3.86 -18.90
N ASN A 14 -6.43 -4.68 -18.84
CA ASN A 14 -6.12 -5.49 -17.66
C ASN A 14 -5.90 -4.65 -16.38
N ASP A 15 -5.24 -3.49 -16.48
CA ASP A 15 -5.08 -2.56 -15.35
C ASP A 15 -6.44 -2.08 -14.82
N SER A 16 -7.35 -1.68 -15.72
CA SER A 16 -8.73 -1.29 -15.38
C SER A 16 -9.47 -2.39 -14.63
N LYS A 17 -9.40 -3.63 -15.14
CA LYS A 17 -10.05 -4.79 -14.51
C LYS A 17 -9.51 -5.04 -13.10
N GLN A 18 -8.20 -4.87 -12.91
CA GLN A 18 -7.57 -5.01 -11.60
C GLN A 18 -7.96 -3.88 -10.64
N ILE A 19 -8.00 -2.63 -11.12
CA ILE A 19 -8.46 -1.47 -10.32
C ILE A 19 -9.91 -1.68 -9.86
N ILE A 20 -10.80 -2.10 -10.77
CA ILE A 20 -12.21 -2.35 -10.45
C ILE A 20 -12.34 -3.51 -9.45
N SER A 21 -11.58 -4.58 -9.64
CA SER A 21 -11.55 -5.70 -8.68
C SER A 21 -11.12 -5.25 -7.29
N ASN A 22 -10.06 -4.45 -7.19
CA ASN A 22 -9.57 -3.93 -5.91
C ASN A 22 -10.59 -3.00 -5.23
N TYR A 23 -11.29 -2.18 -6.01
CA TYR A 23 -12.37 -1.34 -5.51
C TYR A 23 -13.53 -2.17 -4.96
N LEU A 24 -13.97 -3.21 -5.68
CA LEU A 24 -15.08 -4.06 -5.24
C LEU A 24 -14.78 -4.78 -3.93
N LYS A 25 -13.52 -5.19 -3.70
CA LYS A 25 -13.09 -5.81 -2.44
C LYS A 25 -13.36 -4.95 -1.18
N LEU A 26 -13.61 -3.65 -1.32
CA LEU A 26 -13.95 -2.74 -0.22
C LEU A 26 -15.41 -2.84 0.26
N TYR A 27 -16.21 -3.68 -0.38
CA TYR A 27 -17.64 -3.82 -0.14
C TYR A 27 -18.01 -5.29 0.05
N SER A 28 -19.21 -5.54 0.58
CA SER A 28 -19.75 -6.89 0.65
C SER A 28 -20.12 -7.42 -0.73
N GLU A 29 -19.96 -8.73 -0.94
CA GLU A 29 -20.31 -9.39 -2.21
C GLU A 29 -21.76 -9.14 -2.64
N SER A 30 -22.67 -8.99 -1.68
CA SER A 30 -24.09 -8.66 -1.90
C SER A 30 -24.31 -7.33 -2.65
N SER A 31 -23.34 -6.41 -2.59
CA SER A 31 -23.38 -5.11 -3.28
C SER A 31 -22.62 -5.08 -4.61
N TYR A 32 -21.88 -6.15 -4.96
CA TYR A 32 -20.99 -6.14 -6.12
C TYR A 32 -21.74 -5.88 -7.42
N LYS A 33 -22.92 -6.47 -7.58
CA LYS A 33 -23.74 -6.31 -8.79
C LYS A 33 -24.11 -4.85 -9.03
N GLN A 34 -24.43 -4.11 -7.97
CA GLN A 34 -24.81 -2.71 -8.04
C GLN A 34 -23.62 -1.85 -8.45
N TYR A 35 -22.48 -2.00 -7.77
CA TYR A 35 -21.25 -1.30 -8.14
C TYR A 35 -20.77 -1.62 -9.55
N LEU A 36 -20.75 -2.90 -9.94
CA LEU A 36 -20.38 -3.32 -11.29
C LEU A 36 -21.29 -2.72 -12.35
N SER A 37 -22.61 -2.68 -12.10
CA SER A 37 -23.56 -2.05 -13.00
C SER A 37 -23.29 -0.55 -13.15
N SER A 38 -23.01 0.15 -12.04
CA SER A 38 -22.69 1.58 -12.07
C SER A 38 -21.40 1.88 -12.81
N ILE A 39 -20.37 1.07 -12.59
CA ILE A 39 -19.07 1.20 -13.27
C ILE A 39 -19.22 0.92 -14.76
N ALA A 40 -19.96 -0.14 -15.14
CA ALA A 40 -20.21 -0.46 -16.54
C ALA A 40 -20.99 0.66 -17.25
N ASP A 41 -21.89 1.35 -16.55
CA ASP A 41 -22.62 2.49 -17.09
C ASP A 41 -21.70 3.69 -17.36
N ILE A 42 -20.70 3.96 -16.50
CA ILE A 42 -19.66 4.97 -16.76
C ILE A 42 -18.93 4.66 -18.07
N PHE A 43 -18.48 3.42 -18.26
CA PHE A 43 -17.75 3.05 -19.48
C PHE A 43 -18.65 2.98 -20.71
N SER A 44 -19.93 2.68 -20.54
CA SER A 44 -20.92 2.73 -21.62
C SER A 44 -21.22 4.16 -22.07
N SER A 45 -21.25 5.13 -21.15
CA SER A 45 -21.52 6.53 -21.49
C SER A 45 -20.28 7.25 -22.03
N THR A 46 -19.10 6.94 -21.50
CA THR A 46 -17.84 7.61 -21.88
C THR A 46 -17.14 6.98 -23.07
N GLN A 47 -17.46 5.71 -23.40
CA GLN A 47 -16.79 4.92 -24.44
C GLN A 47 -15.27 4.76 -24.22
N LYS A 48 -14.81 4.92 -22.98
CA LYS A 48 -13.39 4.74 -22.61
C LYS A 48 -13.08 3.27 -22.34
N GLU A 49 -11.85 2.86 -22.63
CA GLU A 49 -11.39 1.48 -22.42
C GLU A 49 -10.45 1.34 -21.21
N ASN A 50 -9.95 2.47 -20.70
CA ASN A 50 -9.08 2.53 -19.54
C ASN A 50 -9.67 3.40 -18.42
N VAL A 51 -9.62 2.89 -17.18
CA VAL A 51 -10.02 3.64 -15.97
C VAL A 51 -9.19 4.92 -15.83
N ARG A 52 -7.91 4.89 -16.21
CA ARG A 52 -7.01 6.04 -16.08
C ARG A 52 -7.34 7.19 -17.03
N ASP A 53 -8.13 6.92 -18.06
CA ASP A 53 -8.56 7.94 -19.01
C ASP A 53 -9.79 8.71 -18.49
N LEU A 54 -10.38 8.29 -17.37
CA LEU A 54 -11.49 9.00 -16.74
C LEU A 54 -11.00 10.33 -16.15
N THR A 55 -11.83 11.35 -16.30
CA THR A 55 -11.56 12.76 -15.96
C THR A 55 -12.76 13.35 -15.23
N PHE A 56 -12.63 14.59 -14.77
CA PHE A 56 -13.75 15.32 -14.17
C PHE A 56 -14.94 15.50 -15.11
N ASN A 57 -14.71 15.64 -16.43
CA ASN A 57 -15.78 15.76 -17.41
C ASN A 57 -16.70 14.53 -17.44
N ASP A 58 -16.16 13.35 -17.16
CA ASP A 58 -16.93 12.11 -17.07
C ASP A 58 -17.77 12.04 -15.78
N TYR A 59 -17.34 12.75 -14.74
CA TYR A 59 -18.06 12.91 -13.47
C TYR A 59 -19.07 14.07 -13.50
N LEU A 60 -18.91 15.03 -14.41
CA LEU A 60 -19.70 16.26 -14.48
C LEU A 60 -21.22 16.04 -14.47
N PRO A 61 -21.80 15.05 -15.19
CA PRO A 61 -23.24 14.81 -15.15
C PRO A 61 -23.76 14.40 -13.76
N ILE A 62 -22.93 13.76 -12.94
CA ILE A 62 -23.26 13.39 -11.55
C ILE A 62 -23.11 14.63 -10.65
N TYR A 63 -22.09 15.44 -10.90
CA TYR A 63 -21.81 16.65 -10.15
C TYR A 63 -22.85 17.75 -10.37
N GLN A 64 -23.35 17.92 -11.60
CA GLN A 64 -24.39 18.90 -11.92
C GLN A 64 -25.67 18.68 -11.12
N LYS A 65 -26.08 17.42 -10.93
CA LYS A 65 -27.21 17.08 -10.05
C LYS A 65 -26.98 17.55 -8.61
N TYR A 66 -25.75 17.53 -8.13
CA TYR A 66 -25.41 18.01 -6.79
C TYR A 66 -25.50 19.54 -6.67
N ILE A 67 -25.03 20.28 -7.68
CA ILE A 67 -25.12 21.75 -7.69
C ILE A 67 -26.57 22.22 -7.86
N ASN A 68 -27.36 21.50 -8.65
CA ASN A 68 -28.75 21.84 -8.96
C ASN A 68 -29.76 21.36 -7.89
N ASP A 69 -29.28 20.81 -6.76
CA ASP A 69 -30.11 20.22 -5.70
C ASP A 69 -31.10 19.13 -6.20
N GLU A 70 -30.70 18.41 -7.25
CA GLU A 70 -31.48 17.31 -7.80
C GLU A 70 -31.30 16.03 -6.96
N GLN A 71 -32.37 15.25 -6.83
CA GLN A 71 -32.34 14.02 -6.03
C GLN A 71 -31.42 12.97 -6.67
N LYS A 72 -30.34 12.62 -5.96
CA LYS A 72 -29.40 11.57 -6.39
C LYS A 72 -30.07 10.20 -6.39
N THR A 73 -29.89 9.46 -7.48
CA THR A 73 -30.25 8.04 -7.50
C THR A 73 -29.20 7.21 -6.76
N ALA A 74 -29.57 5.99 -6.34
CA ALA A 74 -28.60 5.05 -5.78
C ALA A 74 -27.43 4.77 -6.73
N GLN A 75 -27.69 4.74 -8.05
CA GLN A 75 -26.67 4.57 -9.09
C GLN A 75 -25.68 5.74 -9.13
N ASP A 76 -26.16 6.98 -8.98
CA ASP A 76 -25.30 8.17 -8.94
C ASP A 76 -24.34 8.08 -7.74
N SER A 77 -24.82 7.64 -6.58
CA SER A 77 -23.99 7.44 -5.38
C SER A 77 -22.90 6.39 -5.56
N TYR A 78 -23.21 5.27 -6.25
CA TYR A 78 -22.22 4.23 -6.55
C TYR A 78 -21.15 4.72 -7.54
N LYS A 79 -21.55 5.47 -8.59
CA LYS A 79 -20.60 6.09 -9.53
C LYS A 79 -19.71 7.10 -8.83
N GLU A 80 -20.28 7.98 -8.01
CA GLU A 80 -19.54 8.96 -7.22
C GLU A 80 -18.52 8.29 -6.31
N SER A 81 -18.91 7.21 -5.63
CA SER A 81 -18.01 6.44 -4.78
C SER A 81 -16.83 5.86 -5.57
N PHE A 82 -17.04 5.41 -6.80
CA PHE A 82 -15.97 4.93 -7.66
C PHE A 82 -15.00 6.07 -8.05
N PHE A 83 -15.49 7.22 -8.51
CA PHE A 83 -14.63 8.38 -8.83
C PHE A 83 -13.85 8.87 -7.60
N LYS A 84 -14.47 8.92 -6.42
CA LYS A 84 -13.79 9.24 -5.16
C LYS A 84 -12.65 8.27 -4.86
N TYR A 85 -12.85 6.97 -5.11
CA TYR A 85 -11.81 5.96 -4.94
C TYR A 85 -10.65 6.18 -5.91
N LEU A 86 -10.95 6.41 -7.19
CA LEU A 86 -9.94 6.67 -8.21
C LEU A 86 -9.10 7.91 -7.88
N TYR A 87 -9.76 9.00 -7.51
CA TYR A 87 -9.11 10.26 -7.14
C TYR A 87 -8.25 10.11 -5.87
N ALA A 88 -8.78 9.43 -4.84
CA ALA A 88 -8.05 9.21 -3.59
C ALA A 88 -6.76 8.38 -3.77
N ASN A 89 -6.72 7.51 -4.78
CA ASN A 89 -5.60 6.59 -5.03
C ASN A 89 -4.69 7.03 -6.20
N ASP A 90 -4.79 8.28 -6.67
CA ASP A 90 -3.99 8.80 -7.78
C ASP A 90 -4.13 7.97 -9.07
N LEU A 91 -5.33 7.44 -9.32
CA LEU A 91 -5.62 6.62 -10.50
C LEU A 91 -6.16 7.44 -11.68
N ILE A 92 -6.54 8.69 -11.43
CA ILE A 92 -7.02 9.65 -12.43
C ILE A 92 -6.41 11.03 -12.17
N VAL A 93 -6.42 11.89 -13.20
CA VAL A 93 -5.91 13.27 -13.09
C VAL A 93 -6.76 14.06 -12.08
N PRO A 94 -6.13 14.82 -11.16
CA PRO A 94 -6.84 15.48 -10.06
C PRO A 94 -7.65 16.72 -10.46
N ASP A 95 -7.43 17.25 -11.67
CA ASP A 95 -8.03 18.49 -12.15
C ASP A 95 -9.57 18.44 -12.10
N GLY A 96 -10.18 19.46 -11.50
CA GLY A 96 -11.62 19.55 -11.27
C GLY A 96 -12.11 18.84 -10.00
N PHE A 97 -11.46 17.76 -9.56
CA PHE A 97 -11.81 17.04 -8.33
C PHE A 97 -11.29 17.73 -7.07
N ASN A 98 -10.13 18.38 -7.15
CA ASN A 98 -9.50 19.12 -6.05
C ASN A 98 -10.35 20.27 -5.50
N GLY A 99 -11.22 20.88 -6.33
CA GLY A 99 -12.13 21.94 -5.91
C GLY A 99 -13.39 21.46 -5.19
N ILE A 100 -13.70 20.16 -5.24
CA ILE A 100 -14.94 19.60 -4.68
C ILE A 100 -14.72 18.62 -3.54
N TRP A 101 -13.57 17.93 -3.51
CA TRP A 101 -13.27 16.91 -2.51
C TRP A 101 -11.93 17.15 -1.82
N LEU A 102 -11.97 17.13 -0.49
CA LEU A 102 -10.78 17.04 0.32
C LEU A 102 -10.19 15.63 0.19
N LYS A 103 -9.10 15.54 -0.57
CA LYS A 103 -8.46 14.26 -0.89
C LYS A 103 -8.07 13.46 0.35
N ASP A 104 -7.57 14.15 1.38
CA ASP A 104 -7.19 13.54 2.66
C ASP A 104 -8.38 12.86 3.36
N ASP A 105 -9.59 13.40 3.24
CA ASP A 105 -10.81 12.79 3.82
C ASP A 105 -11.20 11.52 3.09
N LEU A 106 -11.11 11.55 1.75
CA LEU A 106 -11.41 10.39 0.93
C LEU A 106 -10.40 9.26 1.15
N ILE A 107 -9.11 9.59 1.25
CA ILE A 107 -8.07 8.63 1.61
C ILE A 107 -8.41 7.98 2.96
N ARG A 108 -8.72 8.78 3.99
CA ARG A 108 -9.12 8.26 5.31
C ARG A 108 -10.35 7.36 5.22
N HIS A 109 -11.35 7.74 4.44
CA HIS A 109 -12.58 6.97 4.23
C HIS A 109 -12.30 5.58 3.64
N PHE A 110 -11.57 5.50 2.52
CA PHE A 110 -11.31 4.22 1.86
C PHE A 110 -10.31 3.34 2.62
N LEU A 111 -9.36 3.94 3.36
CA LEU A 111 -8.49 3.21 4.27
C LEU A 111 -9.27 2.56 5.42
N LYS A 112 -10.32 3.22 5.94
CA LYS A 112 -11.20 2.61 6.95
C LYS A 112 -11.98 1.43 6.36
N LYS A 113 -12.53 1.58 5.15
CA LYS A 113 -13.23 0.48 4.46
C LYS A 113 -12.34 -0.74 4.24
N MET A 114 -11.08 -0.55 3.83
CA MET A 114 -10.13 -1.66 3.69
C MET A 114 -9.93 -2.41 5.02
N SER A 115 -9.75 -1.68 6.14
CA SER A 115 -9.58 -2.34 7.45
C SER A 115 -10.83 -3.10 7.89
N ASP A 116 -12.01 -2.57 7.59
CA ASP A 116 -13.28 -3.21 7.96
C ASP A 116 -13.53 -4.48 7.12
N SER A 117 -13.09 -4.49 5.84
CA SER A 117 -13.13 -5.68 4.98
C SER A 117 -12.09 -6.75 5.37
N GLU A 118 -10.90 -6.34 5.82
CA GLU A 118 -9.84 -7.29 6.24
C GLU A 118 -10.15 -7.96 7.59
N GLY A 119 -10.88 -7.27 8.48
CA GLY A 119 -11.32 -7.84 9.77
C GLY A 119 -12.37 -8.95 9.65
N SER A 120 -12.97 -9.13 8.47
CA SER A 120 -14.05 -10.09 8.21
C SER A 120 -13.66 -11.21 7.22
N SER A 121 -12.50 -11.12 6.56
CA SER A 121 -12.04 -12.13 5.61
C SER A 121 -11.27 -13.27 6.29
N LYS A 122 -11.95 -14.42 6.47
CA LYS A 122 -11.29 -15.71 6.69
C LYS A 122 -10.43 -16.06 5.47
N ASN A 123 -9.13 -16.27 5.68
CA ASN A 123 -8.21 -17.03 4.82
C ASN A 123 -8.28 -16.75 3.30
N GLU A 124 -7.87 -15.58 2.82
CA GLU A 124 -7.40 -15.48 1.43
C GLU A 124 -6.04 -16.20 1.32
N LYS A 125 -6.00 -17.29 0.54
CA LYS A 125 -4.75 -17.98 0.14
C LYS A 125 -3.82 -16.95 -0.50
N LEU A 126 -2.64 -16.75 0.10
CA LEU A 126 -1.52 -15.98 -0.46
C LEU A 126 -1.20 -16.50 -1.87
N SER A 127 -1.58 -15.75 -2.90
CA SER A 127 -1.14 -15.99 -4.27
C SER A 127 0.33 -15.58 -4.39
N HIS A 128 1.22 -16.54 -4.70
CA HIS A 128 2.64 -16.27 -4.99
C HIS A 128 2.84 -15.23 -6.11
N ASN A 129 1.88 -15.05 -7.01
CA ASN A 129 1.98 -14.12 -8.13
C ASN A 129 1.94 -12.63 -7.71
N ASN A 130 1.58 -12.31 -6.47
CA ASN A 130 1.55 -10.93 -5.95
C ASN A 130 2.61 -10.66 -4.87
N SER A 131 3.65 -11.48 -4.80
CA SER A 131 4.82 -11.31 -3.93
C SER A 131 6.05 -10.93 -4.75
N LEU A 132 7.05 -10.31 -4.13
CA LEU A 132 8.40 -10.33 -4.69
C LEU A 132 8.99 -11.73 -4.58
N SER A 133 9.72 -12.13 -5.60
CA SER A 133 10.63 -13.26 -5.59
C SER A 133 11.85 -12.97 -4.70
N LEU A 134 12.54 -14.02 -4.27
CA LEU A 134 13.75 -13.87 -3.47
C LEU A 134 14.85 -13.09 -4.21
N SER A 135 15.00 -13.29 -5.52
CA SER A 135 15.96 -12.54 -6.33
C SER A 135 15.64 -11.04 -6.41
N GLU A 136 14.37 -10.67 -6.52
CA GLU A 136 13.93 -9.27 -6.47
C GLU A 136 14.21 -8.64 -5.10
N VAL A 137 13.95 -9.38 -4.01
CA VAL A 137 14.29 -8.93 -2.64
C VAL A 137 15.79 -8.68 -2.52
N LEU A 138 16.62 -9.65 -2.91
CA LEU A 138 18.09 -9.51 -2.84
C LEU A 138 18.62 -8.38 -3.74
N THR A 139 17.97 -8.11 -4.86
CA THR A 139 18.31 -6.98 -5.74
C THR A 139 18.06 -5.66 -5.05
N ILE A 140 16.92 -5.51 -4.37
CA ILE A 140 16.60 -4.31 -3.59
C ILE A 140 17.55 -4.17 -2.39
N ASP A 141 17.82 -5.24 -1.65
CA ASP A 141 18.75 -5.19 -0.51
C ASP A 141 20.15 -4.75 -0.97
N LYS A 142 20.67 -5.35 -2.05
CA LYS A 142 21.96 -4.97 -2.64
C LYS A 142 21.96 -3.53 -3.15
N LEU A 143 20.85 -3.06 -3.72
CA LEU A 143 20.69 -1.67 -4.14
C LEU A 143 20.82 -0.77 -2.91
N LEU A 144 20.09 -1.03 -1.83
CA LEU A 144 19.97 -0.18 -0.64
C LEU A 144 21.17 -0.27 0.33
N ASP A 145 22.00 -1.29 0.22
CA ASP A 145 23.22 -1.45 1.02
C ASP A 145 24.42 -0.64 0.54
N GLN A 146 24.33 -0.02 -0.65
CA GLN A 146 25.34 0.93 -1.09
C GLN A 146 25.26 2.22 -0.25
N GLU A 147 26.40 2.91 -0.05
CA GLU A 147 26.39 4.19 0.64
C GLU A 147 25.69 5.25 -0.23
N PHE A 148 24.52 5.71 0.22
CA PHE A 148 23.82 6.84 -0.37
C PHE A 148 23.68 7.97 0.62
N THR A 149 24.02 9.18 0.18
CA THR A 149 23.78 10.43 0.91
C THR A 149 22.54 11.17 0.41
N LYS A 150 21.98 10.75 -0.74
CA LYS A 150 20.82 11.39 -1.33
C LYS A 150 19.57 11.08 -0.50
N PHE A 151 18.89 12.13 -0.06
CA PHE A 151 17.66 12.06 0.72
C PHE A 151 16.62 11.09 0.14
N ASP A 152 16.36 11.16 -1.18
CA ASP A 152 15.38 10.29 -1.83
C ASP A 152 15.72 8.80 -1.66
N THR A 153 17.00 8.43 -1.72
CA THR A 153 17.43 7.03 -1.53
C THR A 153 17.34 6.61 -0.06
N LEU A 154 17.73 7.47 0.88
CA LEU A 154 17.57 7.21 2.32
C LEU A 154 16.09 7.03 2.69
N ARG A 155 15.21 7.83 2.07
CA ARG A 155 13.76 7.74 2.25
C ARG A 155 13.20 6.43 1.68
N MET A 156 13.70 5.98 0.52
CA MET A 156 13.36 4.67 -0.04
C MET A 156 13.83 3.53 0.87
N ALA A 157 15.06 3.60 1.38
CA ALA A 157 15.63 2.61 2.30
C ALA A 157 14.80 2.50 3.59
N PHE A 158 14.38 3.65 4.14
CA PHE A 158 13.54 3.67 5.33
C PHE A 158 12.14 3.08 5.09
N VAL A 159 11.52 3.39 3.95
CA VAL A 159 10.23 2.81 3.55
C VAL A 159 10.34 1.30 3.34
N TRP A 160 11.42 0.83 2.71
CA TRP A 160 11.71 -0.59 2.54
C TRP A 160 11.80 -1.29 3.91
N TYR A 161 12.61 -0.75 4.82
CA TYR A 161 12.75 -1.25 6.19
C TYR A 161 11.38 -1.40 6.88
N LEU A 162 10.54 -0.36 6.87
CA LEU A 162 9.22 -0.43 7.52
C LEU A 162 8.30 -1.47 6.87
N LEU A 163 8.31 -1.59 5.54
CA LEU A 163 7.44 -2.53 4.83
C LEU A 163 7.94 -3.99 4.94
N PHE A 164 9.23 -4.23 4.81
CA PHE A 164 9.81 -5.56 4.65
C PHE A 164 10.36 -6.14 5.95
N GLU A 165 11.01 -5.33 6.78
CA GLU A 165 11.69 -5.82 7.98
C GLU A 165 10.80 -5.76 9.22
N THR A 166 9.88 -4.78 9.27
CA THR A 166 8.98 -4.61 10.41
C THR A 166 7.55 -5.10 10.15
N ASP A 167 6.74 -5.20 11.20
CA ASP A 167 5.30 -5.46 11.07
C ASP A 167 4.47 -4.20 10.78
N CYS A 168 5.10 -3.02 10.62
CA CYS A 168 4.44 -1.75 10.37
C CYS A 168 3.49 -1.83 9.17
N SER A 169 2.24 -1.40 9.38
CA SER A 169 1.23 -1.43 8.31
C SER A 169 1.41 -0.26 7.34
N VAL A 170 0.98 -0.46 6.09
CA VAL A 170 0.95 0.61 5.07
C VAL A 170 0.25 1.87 5.60
N ARG A 171 -0.83 1.69 6.36
CA ARG A 171 -1.57 2.78 7.01
C ARG A 171 -0.77 3.50 8.07
N GLU A 172 -0.01 2.79 8.90
CA GLU A 172 0.89 3.43 9.87
C GLU A 172 1.92 4.29 9.16
N ILE A 173 2.54 3.78 8.09
CA ILE A 173 3.56 4.51 7.31
C ILE A 173 2.98 5.78 6.69
N LEU A 174 1.81 5.71 6.06
CA LEU A 174 1.16 6.86 5.43
C LEU A 174 0.84 8.00 6.41
N MET A 175 0.64 7.66 7.70
CA MET A 175 0.34 8.61 8.77
C MET A 175 1.60 9.15 9.46
N LEU A 176 2.78 8.58 9.18
CA LEU A 176 4.04 9.06 9.76
C LEU A 176 4.44 10.41 9.17
N THR A 177 4.87 11.28 10.08
CA THR A 177 5.50 12.58 9.83
C THR A 177 6.78 12.66 10.66
N SER A 178 7.61 13.69 10.42
CA SER A 178 8.81 13.96 11.22
C SER A 178 8.54 14.09 12.73
N GLU A 179 7.35 14.56 13.11
CA GLU A 179 6.94 14.75 14.52
C GLU A 179 6.80 13.43 15.30
N HIS A 180 6.65 12.31 14.58
CA HIS A 180 6.55 10.98 15.18
C HIS A 180 7.92 10.37 15.52
N TYR A 181 9.01 11.03 15.12
CA TYR A 181 10.38 10.59 15.40
C TYR A 181 10.94 11.27 16.63
N ARG A 182 11.43 10.49 17.60
CA ARG A 182 12.15 10.96 18.79
C ARG A 182 13.20 9.94 19.21
N ASP A 183 14.40 10.42 19.54
CA ASP A 183 15.47 9.63 20.15
C ASP A 183 15.81 8.32 19.41
N GLY A 184 15.80 8.35 18.07
CA GLY A 184 16.12 7.17 17.25
C GLY A 184 14.95 6.20 17.05
N GLU A 185 13.74 6.53 17.52
CA GLU A 185 12.53 5.72 17.33
C GLU A 185 11.43 6.50 16.62
N ILE A 186 10.57 5.79 15.91
CA ILE A 186 9.24 6.29 15.53
C ILE A 186 8.16 5.69 16.42
N VAL A 187 7.19 6.51 16.80
CA VAL A 187 5.98 6.07 17.50
C VAL A 187 4.78 6.25 16.57
N THR A 188 4.11 5.15 16.19
CA THR A 188 2.94 5.23 15.31
C THR A 188 1.68 5.61 16.07
N TYR A 189 0.62 5.99 15.34
CA TYR A 189 -0.70 6.26 15.93
C TYR A 189 -1.31 5.06 16.69
N LYS A 190 -0.79 3.84 16.50
CA LYS A 190 -1.15 2.63 17.25
C LYS A 190 -0.30 2.42 18.51
N ASN A 191 0.51 3.41 18.87
CA ASN A 191 1.50 3.35 19.95
C ASN A 191 2.53 2.21 19.78
N LYS A 192 2.80 1.81 18.52
CA LYS A 192 3.89 0.88 18.21
C LYS A 192 5.18 1.65 18.02
N ARG A 193 6.28 1.10 18.52
CA ARG A 193 7.61 1.68 18.43
C ARG A 193 8.45 0.90 17.43
N TYR A 194 9.14 1.62 16.56
CA TYR A 194 10.11 1.03 15.65
C TYR A 194 11.42 1.81 15.75
N ILE A 195 12.51 1.08 15.97
CA ILE A 195 13.86 1.66 15.95
C ILE A 195 14.15 2.10 14.52
N VAL A 196 14.64 3.32 14.35
CA VAL A 196 15.07 3.86 13.06
C VAL A 196 16.52 3.43 12.84
N PRO A 197 16.85 2.76 11.72
CA PRO A 197 18.22 2.43 11.37
C PRO A 197 19.09 3.70 11.35
N ASP A 198 20.31 3.65 11.88
CA ASP A 198 21.18 4.82 12.03
C ASP A 198 21.35 5.60 10.71
N ARG A 199 21.56 4.88 9.60
CA ARG A 199 21.68 5.46 8.26
C ARG A 199 20.45 6.27 7.81
N CYS A 200 19.28 5.98 8.37
CA CYS A 200 18.01 6.60 8.02
C CYS A 200 17.61 7.75 8.96
N LYS A 201 18.35 8.03 10.03
CA LYS A 201 17.98 9.09 11.01
C LYS A 201 17.86 10.46 10.34
N ASN A 202 18.78 10.80 9.45
CA ASN A 202 18.81 12.07 8.71
C ASN A 202 17.58 12.27 7.80
N VAL A 203 16.81 11.22 7.49
CA VAL A 203 15.54 11.36 6.77
C VAL A 203 14.58 12.24 7.56
N PHE A 204 14.52 12.06 8.89
CA PHE A 204 13.60 12.78 9.74
C PHE A 204 14.02 14.23 9.99
N GLU A 205 15.33 14.47 10.08
CA GLU A 205 15.89 15.83 10.11
C GLU A 205 15.47 16.60 8.85
N TYR A 206 15.73 16.02 7.67
CA TYR A 206 15.34 16.66 6.40
C TYR A 206 13.83 16.84 6.26
N LEU A 207 13.02 15.86 6.69
CA LEU A 207 11.56 15.97 6.64
C LEU A 207 11.04 17.09 7.55
N SER A 208 11.68 17.35 8.69
CA SER A 208 11.24 18.38 9.63
C SER A 208 11.30 19.80 9.05
N GLU A 209 12.18 20.02 8.07
CA GLU A 209 12.34 21.30 7.38
C GLU A 209 11.38 21.50 6.19
N LYS A 210 10.55 20.50 5.86
CA LYS A 210 9.67 20.55 4.68
C LYS A 210 8.21 20.77 5.07
N GLN A 211 7.48 21.49 4.22
CA GLN A 211 6.01 21.58 4.30
C GLN A 211 5.35 20.21 4.18
N TYR A 212 5.94 19.30 3.38
CA TYR A 212 5.55 17.89 3.30
C TYR A 212 6.56 17.04 4.08
N ASN A 213 6.26 16.81 5.36
CA ASN A 213 7.17 16.21 6.33
C ASN A 213 6.93 14.72 6.62
N GLY A 214 6.20 14.00 5.76
CA GLY A 214 5.78 12.62 6.01
C GLY A 214 5.91 11.70 4.81
N PHE A 215 5.20 10.57 4.84
CA PHE A 215 5.29 9.52 3.80
C PHE A 215 3.99 9.34 3.02
N LYS A 216 3.16 10.38 2.90
CA LYS A 216 1.87 10.35 2.16
C LYS A 216 2.02 9.87 0.70
N ASN A 217 3.14 10.14 0.05
CA ASN A 217 3.45 9.70 -1.32
C ASN A 217 4.12 8.30 -1.37
N LEU A 218 3.80 7.41 -0.42
CA LEU A 218 4.40 6.09 -0.27
C LEU A 218 4.45 5.28 -1.58
N ASN A 219 3.35 5.25 -2.34
CA ASN A 219 3.31 4.53 -3.61
C ASN A 219 4.34 5.07 -4.60
N SER A 220 4.53 6.40 -4.68
CA SER A 220 5.54 7.00 -5.55
C SER A 220 6.96 6.65 -5.08
N ILE A 221 7.23 6.66 -3.77
CA ILE A 221 8.53 6.26 -3.21
C ILE A 221 8.84 4.80 -3.60
N VAL A 222 7.87 3.91 -3.42
CA VAL A 222 8.02 2.49 -3.74
C VAL A 222 8.14 2.26 -5.25
N SER A 223 7.39 2.97 -6.08
CA SER A 223 7.53 2.89 -7.54
C SER A 223 8.92 3.32 -7.99
N LYS A 224 9.47 4.41 -7.44
CA LYS A 224 10.85 4.84 -7.73
C LYS A 224 11.88 3.77 -7.37
N LEU A 225 11.73 3.15 -6.18
CA LEU A 225 12.57 2.03 -5.76
C LEU A 225 12.49 0.87 -6.76
N GLY A 226 11.27 0.53 -7.21
CA GLY A 226 11.05 -0.49 -8.23
C GLY A 226 11.77 -0.17 -9.54
N THR A 227 11.64 1.07 -10.04
CA THR A 227 12.34 1.51 -11.25
C THR A 227 13.85 1.38 -11.12
N LEU A 228 14.44 1.79 -10.00
CA LEU A 228 15.89 1.66 -9.76
C LEU A 228 16.35 0.20 -9.70
N ALA A 229 15.51 -0.69 -9.15
CA ALA A 229 15.78 -2.12 -9.06
C ALA A 229 15.43 -2.89 -10.34
N GLY A 230 14.88 -2.25 -11.38
CA GLY A 230 14.39 -2.92 -12.59
C GLY A 230 13.14 -3.78 -12.38
N ILE A 231 12.35 -3.48 -11.34
CA ILE A 231 11.13 -4.22 -10.95
C ILE A 231 9.91 -3.40 -11.36
N SER A 232 9.21 -3.86 -12.39
CA SER A 232 7.96 -3.23 -12.84
C SER A 232 6.84 -3.41 -11.82
N ASP A 233 6.00 -2.40 -11.68
CA ASP A 233 4.81 -2.41 -10.82
C ASP A 233 5.10 -2.80 -9.36
N LEU A 234 6.24 -2.34 -8.81
CA LEU A 234 6.50 -2.49 -7.39
C LEU A 234 5.48 -1.68 -6.58
N LYS A 235 4.78 -2.35 -5.65
CA LYS A 235 3.75 -1.75 -4.79
C LYS A 235 4.01 -2.13 -3.34
N PRO A 236 3.62 -1.30 -2.35
CA PRO A 236 3.84 -1.60 -0.93
C PRO A 236 3.33 -2.98 -0.51
N MET A 237 2.18 -3.41 -1.06
CA MET A 237 1.61 -4.71 -0.74
C MET A 237 2.43 -5.89 -1.28
N ARG A 238 3.11 -5.76 -2.43
CA ARG A 238 4.02 -6.81 -2.94
C ARG A 238 5.18 -7.02 -1.98
N ILE A 239 5.70 -5.95 -1.40
CA ILE A 239 6.76 -5.98 -0.38
C ILE A 239 6.26 -6.66 0.91
N LYS A 240 5.07 -6.27 1.40
CA LYS A 240 4.45 -6.92 2.58
C LYS A 240 4.19 -8.41 2.37
N ASN A 241 3.74 -8.80 1.17
CA ASN A 241 3.55 -10.20 0.82
C ASN A 241 4.88 -10.94 0.76
N ALA A 242 5.92 -10.32 0.20
CA ALA A 242 7.28 -10.87 0.20
C ALA A 242 7.79 -11.13 1.61
N ARG A 243 7.58 -10.19 2.55
CA ARG A 243 7.89 -10.43 3.95
C ARG A 243 7.18 -11.69 4.48
N LYS A 244 5.86 -11.77 4.32
CA LYS A 244 5.06 -12.91 4.81
C LYS A 244 5.54 -14.25 4.26
N VAL A 245 5.86 -14.31 2.96
CA VAL A 245 6.33 -15.53 2.28
C VAL A 245 7.74 -15.89 2.69
N ASN A 246 8.61 -14.91 2.97
CA ASN A 246 9.99 -15.11 3.38
C ASN A 246 10.16 -15.16 4.90
N MET A 247 9.10 -15.31 5.69
CA MET A 247 9.22 -15.49 7.14
C MET A 247 9.31 -16.97 7.51
N ILE A 248 10.32 -17.33 8.28
CA ILE A 248 10.51 -18.67 8.84
C ILE A 248 10.31 -18.62 10.34
N LYS A 249 9.68 -19.67 10.88
CA LYS A 249 9.47 -19.80 12.31
C LYS A 249 10.77 -20.20 13.00
N CYS A 250 11.23 -19.38 13.96
CA CYS A 250 12.42 -19.68 14.73
C CYS A 250 12.16 -20.86 15.69
N GLY A 251 13.01 -21.90 15.65
CA GLY A 251 12.88 -23.07 16.52
C GLY A 251 13.09 -22.78 18.01
N GLY A 252 13.75 -21.67 18.37
CA GLY A 252 14.02 -21.29 19.77
C GLY A 252 12.87 -20.54 20.44
N CYS A 253 12.21 -19.61 19.73
CA CYS A 253 11.13 -18.78 20.31
C CYS A 253 9.78 -18.91 19.60
N ASN A 254 9.67 -19.76 18.58
CA ASN A 254 8.47 -19.97 17.78
C ASN A 254 7.91 -18.71 17.09
N ARG A 255 8.65 -17.60 17.08
CA ARG A 255 8.26 -16.38 16.35
C ARG A 255 8.64 -16.51 14.88
N ASN A 256 7.80 -15.93 14.02
CA ASN A 256 8.11 -15.78 12.60
C ASN A 256 9.15 -14.66 12.45
N ILE A 257 10.26 -14.96 11.79
CA ILE A 257 11.39 -14.06 11.57
C ILE A 257 11.71 -14.08 10.07
N THR A 258 12.03 -12.93 9.48
CA THR A 258 12.36 -12.86 8.05
C THR A 258 13.62 -13.69 7.76
N ASN A 259 13.60 -14.47 6.69
CA ASN A 259 14.66 -15.37 6.26
C ASN A 259 15.81 -14.63 5.55
N ILE A 260 16.44 -13.72 6.29
CA ILE A 260 17.61 -12.97 5.87
C ILE A 260 18.76 -13.37 6.80
N SER A 261 19.94 -13.63 6.25
CA SER A 261 21.10 -14.17 6.99
C SER A 261 21.41 -13.41 8.29
N THR A 262 21.26 -12.08 8.30
CA THR A 262 21.49 -11.21 9.46
C THR A 262 20.56 -11.47 10.64
N ASN A 263 19.40 -12.09 10.43
CA ASN A 263 18.44 -12.42 11.49
C ASN A 263 18.65 -13.80 12.12
N TRP A 264 19.58 -14.61 11.59
CA TRP A 264 19.78 -15.99 12.00
C TRP A 264 21.22 -16.25 12.43
N SER A 265 21.40 -17.13 13.41
CA SER A 265 22.70 -17.58 13.89
C SER A 265 22.66 -19.07 14.16
N SER A 266 23.81 -19.72 13.95
CA SER A 266 24.02 -21.11 14.39
C SER A 266 24.58 -21.12 15.82
N VAL A 267 23.93 -21.83 16.73
CA VAL A 267 24.44 -22.09 18.09
C VAL A 267 24.27 -23.58 18.37
N ASN A 268 25.36 -24.28 18.71
CA ASN A 268 25.37 -25.73 18.97
C ASN A 268 24.68 -26.54 17.85
N ASN A 269 25.02 -26.25 16.60
CA ASN A 269 24.43 -26.85 15.39
C ASN A 269 22.92 -26.64 15.23
N ARG A 270 22.31 -25.68 15.93
CA ARG A 270 20.92 -25.28 15.75
C ARG A 270 20.84 -23.87 15.16
N ILE A 271 20.05 -23.72 14.10
CA ILE A 271 19.73 -22.41 13.51
C ILE A 271 18.59 -21.78 14.33
N VAL A 272 18.88 -20.64 14.95
CA VAL A 272 17.91 -19.85 15.73
C VAL A 272 18.02 -18.38 15.36
N CYS A 273 17.02 -17.57 15.70
CA CYS A 273 17.12 -16.14 15.49
C CYS A 273 18.20 -15.53 16.40
N VAL A 274 18.79 -14.40 15.99
CA VAL A 274 19.88 -13.74 16.73
C VAL A 274 19.52 -13.48 18.20
N GLN A 275 18.29 -13.05 18.48
CA GLN A 275 17.84 -12.85 19.87
C GLN A 275 17.92 -14.13 20.71
N CYS A 276 17.50 -15.28 20.16
CA CYS A 276 17.63 -16.57 20.84
C CYS A 276 19.10 -16.98 20.95
N ALA A 277 19.92 -16.71 19.93
CA ALA A 277 21.34 -17.00 19.96
C ALA A 277 22.05 -16.23 21.08
N ASP A 278 21.74 -14.95 21.25
CA ASP A 278 22.32 -14.11 22.30
C ASP A 278 21.90 -14.57 23.70
N SER A 279 20.64 -14.97 23.87
CA SER A 279 20.19 -15.60 25.11
C SER A 279 20.96 -16.88 25.42
N LEU A 280 21.12 -17.77 24.42
CA LEU A 280 21.84 -19.04 24.59
C LEU A 280 23.33 -18.84 24.88
N LYS A 281 23.98 -17.86 24.23
CA LYS A 281 25.38 -17.51 24.49
C LYS A 281 25.61 -17.00 25.91
N LYS A 282 24.65 -16.24 26.47
CA LYS A 282 24.71 -15.78 27.86
C LYS A 282 24.55 -16.92 28.87
N THR A 283 23.84 -18.00 28.51
CA THR A 283 23.66 -19.17 29.39
C THR A 283 24.88 -20.11 29.43
N ILE A 284 25.81 -19.99 28.47
CA ILE A 284 27.01 -20.85 28.37
C ILE A 284 28.18 -20.33 29.22
N ILE A 285 28.06 -19.14 29.82
CA ILE A 285 29.04 -18.63 30.79
C ILE A 285 28.66 -19.15 32.18
N ILE A 286 29.01 -20.41 32.47
CA ILE A 286 29.08 -21.00 33.81
C ILE A 286 30.39 -21.78 33.90
#